data_AF-A0A949WII3-F1
#
_entry.id   AF-A0A949WII3-F1
#
_cell.length_a   1.000
_cell.length_b   1.000
_cell.length_c   1.000
_cell.angle_alpha   90.00
_cell.angle_beta   90.00
_cell.angle_gamma   90.00
#
_symmetry.space_group_name_H-M   'P 1'
#
loop_
_entity.id
_entity.type
_entity.pdbx_description
1 polymer ?
#
loop_
_entity_poly.entity_id
_entity_poly.type
_entity_poly.pdbx_seq_one_letter_code
_entity_poly.pdbx_strand_id
1 'polypeptide(L)'
;MFKSNSKLLFSLIAGVAVAGVAGTFWFAGMGNNTQTVANDSKAMAMTSVWDKVTVPNYSGVKEVTVYRSPSCGCCGEWVKHMQKHGFKITDIKTDDMEAIKQKYNVPQNLASCHTSIIAGYVMEGHIPADDIKRFVASKPNQAGLAVPAMPLGTPGMEAGTTKQPFAIASFNKEGEIKIFKEYQTY
;
A
#
# COMPACT_ATOMS: atom_id res chain seq x y z
N MET A 1 22.97 -44.56 -53.08
CA MET A 1 23.67 -43.29 -52.80
C MET A 1 24.24 -43.39 -51.39
N PHE A 2 25.50 -43.84 -51.25
CA PHE A 2 26.71 -43.00 -51.06
C PHE A 2 26.60 -42.09 -49.83
N LYS A 3 27.50 -42.09 -48.84
CA LYS A 3 28.73 -42.85 -48.57
C LYS A 3 29.07 -42.60 -47.10
N SER A 4 29.17 -43.65 -46.29
CA SER A 4 29.90 -43.63 -45.02
C SER A 4 31.39 -43.54 -45.34
N ASN A 5 32.13 -42.69 -44.63
CA ASN A 5 33.60 -42.69 -44.68
C ASN A 5 34.14 -42.64 -43.25
N SER A 6 34.82 -43.73 -42.93
CA SER A 6 35.75 -43.91 -41.83
C SER A 6 36.92 -42.94 -41.89
N LYS A 7 37.63 -42.78 -40.77
CA LYS A 7 39.09 -42.87 -40.72
C LYS A 7 39.56 -43.26 -39.32
N LEU A 8 40.56 -44.12 -39.34
CA LEU A 8 41.13 -44.95 -38.30
C LEU A 8 42.45 -44.35 -37.78
N LEU A 9 42.82 -44.78 -36.56
CA LEU A 9 44.19 -44.89 -35.99
C LEU A 9 44.90 -43.53 -35.69
N PHE A 10 45.79 -43.36 -34.70
CA PHE A 10 46.85 -44.21 -34.14
C PHE A 10 47.23 -43.79 -32.70
N SER A 11 47.93 -44.69 -32.00
CA SER A 11 48.43 -44.65 -30.63
C SER A 11 49.45 -43.54 -30.25
N LEU A 12 49.62 -43.43 -28.92
CA LEU A 12 50.88 -43.22 -28.17
C LEU A 12 51.53 -41.82 -28.23
N ILE A 13 51.77 -41.22 -27.06
CA ILE A 13 53.09 -41.03 -26.43
C ILE A 13 52.94 -40.08 -25.23
N ALA A 14 53.51 -40.50 -24.10
CA ALA A 14 53.72 -39.70 -22.90
C ALA A 14 54.77 -38.60 -23.13
N GLY A 15 54.63 -37.44 -22.49
CA GLY A 15 55.65 -36.40 -22.57
C GLY A 15 55.41 -35.26 -21.58
N VAL A 16 56.13 -35.32 -20.46
CA VAL A 16 56.28 -34.32 -19.41
C VAL A 16 56.88 -33.01 -19.94
N ALA A 17 56.40 -31.86 -19.47
CA ALA A 17 57.25 -30.70 -19.14
C ALA A 17 56.48 -29.64 -18.34
N VAL A 18 56.84 -29.50 -17.06
CA VAL A 18 56.54 -28.33 -16.23
C VAL A 18 57.73 -27.38 -16.30
N ALA A 19 57.51 -26.16 -16.76
CA ALA A 19 58.27 -24.93 -16.49
C ALA A 19 57.42 -23.80 -17.10
N GLY A 20 56.86 -22.84 -16.37
CA GLY A 20 57.48 -21.99 -15.38
C GLY A 20 57.56 -20.59 -15.99
N VAL A 21 56.54 -19.75 -15.77
CA VAL A 21 56.67 -18.29 -15.83
C VAL A 21 55.74 -17.70 -14.77
N ALA A 22 56.35 -17.28 -13.65
CA ALA A 22 55.73 -16.38 -12.71
C ALA A 22 55.55 -15.01 -13.39
N GLY A 23 54.39 -14.81 -14.00
CA GLY A 23 53.96 -13.53 -14.54
C GLY A 23 53.12 -12.80 -13.50
N THR A 24 53.60 -11.65 -13.07
CA THR A 24 52.93 -10.71 -12.17
C THR A 24 51.63 -10.20 -12.80
N PHE A 25 50.50 -10.79 -12.41
CA PHE A 25 49.18 -10.30 -12.78
C PHE A 25 48.85 -9.03 -11.99
N TRP A 26 49.03 -7.88 -12.64
CA TRP A 26 48.39 -6.63 -12.26
C TRP A 26 46.93 -6.66 -12.76
N PHE A 27 45.99 -7.02 -11.88
CA PHE A 27 44.57 -6.75 -12.12
C PHE A 27 44.22 -5.37 -11.58
N ALA A 28 44.16 -4.40 -12.49
CA ALA A 28 43.48 -3.14 -12.27
C ALA A 28 41.96 -3.35 -12.30
N GLY A 29 41.26 -2.75 -11.35
CA GLY A 29 39.86 -2.33 -11.53
C GLY A 29 38.76 -3.35 -11.23
N MET A 30 38.59 -3.75 -9.96
CA MET A 30 37.27 -4.08 -9.42
C MET A 30 36.77 -2.87 -8.62
N GLY A 31 36.17 -1.92 -9.34
CA GLY A 31 35.44 -0.80 -8.76
C GLY A 31 33.94 -1.02 -8.91
N ASN A 32 33.23 -0.77 -7.80
CA ASN A 32 31.78 -0.60 -7.63
C ASN A 32 31.02 -1.92 -7.37
N ASN A 33 30.18 -2.03 -6.35
CA ASN A 33 29.33 -1.01 -5.76
C ASN A 33 28.97 -1.44 -4.33
N THR A 34 29.72 -0.96 -3.34
CA THR A 34 29.23 -0.93 -1.97
C THR A 34 28.18 0.18 -1.92
N GLN A 35 26.90 -0.17 -2.08
CA GLN A 35 25.83 0.74 -1.68
C GLN A 35 25.93 0.91 -0.17
N THR A 36 26.66 1.95 0.23
CA THR A 36 26.46 2.62 1.49
C THR A 36 25.01 3.09 1.52
N VAL A 37 24.13 2.31 2.15
CA VAL A 37 22.86 2.81 2.64
C VAL A 37 23.17 3.85 3.72
N ALA A 38 23.38 5.08 3.28
CA ALA A 38 23.45 6.22 4.17
C ALA A 38 22.08 6.32 4.86
N ASN A 39 22.05 6.01 6.15
CA ASN A 39 20.93 6.31 7.04
C ASN A 39 20.84 7.83 7.17
N ASP A 40 20.14 8.47 6.23
CA ASP A 40 19.67 9.84 6.39
C ASP A 40 18.46 9.83 7.31
N SER A 41 18.74 9.91 8.62
CA SER A 41 17.75 9.97 9.71
C SER A 41 16.71 11.10 9.54
N LYS A 42 16.97 12.06 8.64
CA LYS A 42 16.09 13.19 8.33
C LYS A 42 15.00 12.84 7.30
N ALA A 43 15.22 11.85 6.43
CA ALA A 43 14.23 11.39 5.46
C ALA A 43 13.15 10.48 6.08
N MET A 44 13.47 9.83 7.20
CA MET A 44 12.54 8.94 7.93
C MET A 44 11.39 9.70 8.62
N ALA A 45 11.53 11.01 8.88
CA ALA A 45 10.53 11.82 9.58
C ALA A 45 9.33 12.26 8.70
N MET A 46 9.36 11.99 7.39
CA MET A 46 8.37 12.49 6.43
C MET A 46 7.47 11.40 5.83
N THR A 47 7.67 10.13 6.19
CA THR A 47 6.87 9.02 5.65
C THR A 47 5.76 8.69 6.64
N SER A 48 4.51 8.73 6.18
CA SER A 48 3.37 8.34 7.03
C SER A 48 3.48 6.85 7.36
N VAL A 49 3.12 6.46 8.58
CA VAL A 49 3.07 5.04 8.96
C VAL A 49 2.10 4.24 8.07
N TRP A 50 1.13 4.93 7.47
CA TRP A 50 0.14 4.36 6.56
C TRP A 50 0.65 4.18 5.13
N ASP A 51 1.81 4.74 4.78
CA ASP A 51 2.41 4.57 3.46
C ASP A 51 2.95 3.16 3.22
N LYS A 52 3.18 2.40 4.30
CA LYS A 52 3.59 1.01 4.21
C LYS A 52 2.43 0.15 3.73
N VAL A 53 2.48 -0.27 2.46
CA VAL A 53 1.51 -1.19 1.88
C VAL A 53 1.65 -2.58 2.51
N THR A 54 0.61 -3.01 3.20
CA THR A 54 0.43 -4.34 3.82
C THR A 54 -0.43 -5.27 2.95
N VAL A 55 -1.10 -4.74 1.92
CA VAL A 55 -1.90 -5.52 0.95
C VAL A 55 -1.45 -5.17 -0.49
N PRO A 56 -0.26 -5.65 -0.92
CA PRO A 56 0.36 -5.23 -2.18
C PRO A 56 -0.36 -5.74 -3.45
N ASN A 57 -1.00 -6.91 -3.38
CA ASN A 57 -1.62 -7.58 -4.53
C ASN A 57 -3.16 -7.50 -4.50
N TYR A 58 -3.71 -6.35 -4.13
CA TYR A 58 -5.15 -6.17 -4.13
C TYR A 58 -5.73 -6.16 -5.55
N SER A 59 -6.57 -7.14 -5.84
CA SER A 59 -7.24 -7.38 -7.13
C SER A 59 -8.73 -7.05 -7.13
N GLY A 60 -9.25 -6.48 -6.03
CA GLY A 60 -10.65 -6.04 -5.95
C GLY A 60 -10.93 -4.73 -6.70
N VAL A 61 -12.15 -4.21 -6.53
CA VAL A 61 -12.59 -2.92 -7.12
C VAL A 61 -11.68 -1.80 -6.62
N LYS A 62 -11.21 -0.93 -7.52
CA LYS A 62 -10.30 0.18 -7.18
C LYS A 62 -10.95 1.54 -7.34
N GLU A 63 -12.08 1.61 -8.00
CA GLU A 63 -12.86 2.80 -8.25
C GLU A 63 -13.60 3.20 -6.97
N VAL A 64 -13.31 4.41 -6.49
CA VAL A 64 -13.89 4.97 -5.27
C VAL A 64 -14.46 6.34 -5.59
N THR A 65 -15.71 6.58 -5.20
CA THR A 65 -16.26 7.94 -5.18
C THR A 65 -16.11 8.51 -3.79
N VAL A 66 -15.54 9.69 -3.66
CA VAL A 66 -15.32 10.37 -2.37
C VAL A 66 -16.13 11.66 -2.38
N TYR A 67 -16.93 11.87 -1.34
CA TYR A 67 -17.64 13.11 -1.08
C TYR A 67 -17.02 13.83 0.11
N ARG A 68 -16.68 15.10 -0.07
CA ARG A 68 -16.08 15.93 0.98
C ARG A 68 -16.39 17.41 0.79
N SER A 69 -16.23 18.19 1.86
CA SER A 69 -16.23 19.65 1.74
C SER A 69 -15.04 20.15 0.90
N PRO A 70 -15.23 21.19 0.05
CA PRO A 70 -14.14 21.82 -0.69
C PRO A 70 -13.01 22.32 0.21
N SER A 71 -13.33 22.79 1.43
CA SER A 71 -12.40 23.39 2.38
C SER A 71 -11.77 22.39 3.35
N CYS A 72 -12.17 21.11 3.32
CA CYS A 72 -11.62 20.08 4.20
C CYS A 72 -10.22 19.61 3.74
N GLY A 73 -9.16 20.17 4.34
CA GLY A 73 -7.78 19.82 4.02
C GLY A 73 -7.41 18.37 4.31
N CYS A 74 -7.76 17.86 5.49
CA CYS A 74 -7.46 16.48 5.90
C CYS A 74 -8.14 15.43 5.00
N CYS A 75 -9.37 15.70 4.54
CA CYS A 75 -10.06 14.87 3.55
C CYS A 75 -9.26 14.78 2.24
N GLY A 76 -8.61 15.87 1.82
CA GLY A 76 -7.74 15.89 0.65
C GLY A 76 -6.46 15.07 0.84
N GLU A 77 -5.84 15.12 2.02
CA GLU A 77 -4.68 14.27 2.33
C GLU A 77 -5.06 12.78 2.39
N TRP A 78 -6.24 12.45 2.91
CA TRP A 78 -6.77 11.08 2.87
C TRP A 78 -7.01 10.60 1.43
N VAL A 79 -7.51 11.45 0.54
CA VAL A 79 -7.63 11.14 -0.90
C VAL A 79 -6.27 10.81 -1.53
N LYS A 80 -5.22 11.59 -1.22
CA LYS A 80 -3.85 11.31 -1.70
C LYS A 80 -3.33 9.98 -1.17
N HIS A 81 -3.58 9.68 0.10
CA HIS A 81 -3.26 8.37 0.70
C HIS A 81 -3.91 7.23 -0.08
N MET A 82 -5.21 7.33 -0.37
CA MET A 82 -5.92 6.32 -1.16
C MET A 82 -5.34 6.16 -2.57
N GLN A 83 -5.01 7.26 -3.25
CA GLN A 83 -4.37 7.24 -4.58
C GLN A 83 -3.00 6.55 -4.54
N LYS A 84 -2.16 6.86 -3.52
CA LYS A 84 -0.87 6.21 -3.31
C LYS A 84 -0.99 4.71 -3.09
N HIS A 85 -2.12 4.27 -2.54
CA HIS A 85 -2.46 2.85 -2.34
C HIS A 85 -3.12 2.18 -3.55
N GLY A 86 -3.18 2.86 -4.69
CA GLY A 86 -3.62 2.32 -5.98
C GLY A 86 -5.13 2.42 -6.23
N PHE A 87 -5.88 3.17 -5.42
CA PHE A 87 -7.28 3.47 -5.68
C PHE A 87 -7.43 4.57 -6.74
N LYS A 88 -8.49 4.48 -7.53
CA LYS A 88 -8.88 5.49 -8.53
C LYS A 88 -10.03 6.32 -7.95
N ILE A 89 -9.72 7.56 -7.58
CA ILE A 89 -10.65 8.43 -6.86
C ILE A 89 -11.43 9.34 -7.82
N THR A 90 -12.75 9.33 -7.70
CA THR A 90 -13.63 10.41 -8.16
C THR A 90 -13.94 11.31 -6.97
N ASP A 91 -13.33 12.50 -6.92
CA ASP A 91 -13.45 13.46 -5.80
C ASP A 91 -14.59 14.45 -6.07
N ILE A 92 -15.72 14.25 -5.41
CA ILE A 92 -16.92 15.09 -5.50
C ILE A 92 -16.95 16.03 -4.30
N LYS A 93 -16.83 17.33 -4.57
CA LYS A 93 -16.88 18.36 -3.53
C LYS A 93 -18.31 18.87 -3.35
N THR A 94 -18.75 18.98 -2.11
CA THR A 94 -20.08 19.52 -1.74
C THR A 94 -20.02 20.23 -0.40
N ASP A 95 -20.75 21.32 -0.25
CA ASP A 95 -20.90 21.99 1.05
C ASP A 95 -21.95 21.31 1.94
N ASP A 96 -22.83 20.50 1.35
CA ASP A 96 -23.86 19.73 2.09
C ASP A 96 -23.43 18.27 2.28
N MET A 97 -22.52 18.07 3.24
CA MET A 97 -22.06 16.72 3.61
C MET A 97 -23.09 15.94 4.42
N GLU A 98 -24.04 16.63 5.07
CA GLU A 98 -25.09 16.00 5.85
C GLU A 98 -26.07 15.26 4.92
N ALA A 99 -26.48 15.89 3.80
CA ALA A 99 -27.29 15.22 2.79
C ALA A 99 -26.62 13.97 2.20
N ILE A 100 -25.29 13.97 2.05
CA ILE A 100 -24.54 12.79 1.60
C ILE A 100 -24.61 11.67 2.63
N LYS A 101 -24.36 11.96 3.91
CA LYS A 101 -24.41 10.98 5.00
C LYS A 101 -25.79 10.35 5.10
N GLN A 102 -26.85 11.16 5.03
CA GLN A 102 -28.22 10.69 5.02
C GLN A 102 -28.54 9.83 3.80
N LYS A 103 -28.13 10.27 2.59
CA LYS A 103 -28.31 9.51 1.35
C LYS A 103 -27.71 8.09 1.43
N TYR A 104 -26.58 7.94 2.11
CA TYR A 104 -25.89 6.66 2.28
C TYR A 104 -26.16 5.98 3.62
N ASN A 105 -27.12 6.47 4.40
CA ASN A 105 -27.51 5.93 5.71
C ASN A 105 -26.32 5.74 6.67
N VAL A 106 -25.39 6.70 6.70
CA VAL A 106 -24.30 6.70 7.68
C VAL A 106 -24.90 6.89 9.07
N PRO A 107 -24.66 5.98 10.03
CA PRO A 107 -25.12 6.16 11.41
C PRO A 107 -24.55 7.44 12.02
N GLN A 108 -25.40 8.24 12.67
CA GLN A 108 -25.02 9.56 13.18
C GLN A 108 -23.84 9.50 14.17
N ASN A 109 -23.78 8.46 15.00
CA ASN A 109 -22.70 8.23 15.95
C ASN A 109 -21.38 7.73 15.30
N LEU A 110 -21.41 7.42 14.00
CA LEU A 110 -20.23 7.01 13.22
C LEU A 110 -19.76 8.10 12.23
N ALA A 111 -20.43 9.24 12.19
CA ALA A 111 -20.15 10.31 11.24
C ALA A 111 -18.73 10.88 11.37
N SER A 112 -18.16 11.26 10.22
CA SER A 112 -16.84 11.89 10.08
C SER A 112 -16.88 13.03 9.03
N CYS A 113 -15.73 13.52 8.61
CA CYS A 113 -15.60 14.67 7.71
C CYS A 113 -15.90 14.36 6.23
N HIS A 114 -15.77 13.09 5.81
CA HIS A 114 -16.01 12.67 4.43
C HIS A 114 -16.63 11.27 4.36
N THR A 115 -17.31 11.00 3.26
CA THR A 115 -17.99 9.73 2.98
C THR A 115 -17.53 9.24 1.63
N SER A 116 -17.16 7.97 1.51
CA SER A 116 -16.74 7.39 0.23
C SER A 116 -17.42 6.05 -0.06
N ILE A 117 -17.56 5.73 -1.34
CA ILE A 117 -18.29 4.57 -1.84
C ILE A 117 -17.38 3.72 -2.70
N ILE A 118 -17.27 2.44 -2.36
CA ILE A 118 -16.46 1.46 -3.08
C ILE A 118 -17.17 0.10 -3.09
N ALA A 119 -17.30 -0.52 -4.27
CA ALA A 119 -17.95 -1.83 -4.43
C ALA A 119 -19.34 -1.95 -3.78
N GLY A 120 -20.08 -0.84 -3.67
CA GLY A 120 -21.40 -0.79 -3.02
C GLY A 120 -21.36 -0.61 -1.49
N TYR A 121 -20.18 -0.53 -0.88
CA TYR A 121 -19.99 -0.27 0.54
C TYR A 121 -19.69 1.19 0.84
N VAL A 122 -20.10 1.64 2.02
CA VAL A 122 -19.81 2.97 2.57
C VAL A 122 -18.53 2.94 3.40
N MET A 123 -17.64 3.90 3.18
CA MET A 123 -16.41 4.10 3.96
C MET A 123 -16.45 5.53 4.51
N GLU A 124 -16.70 5.66 5.81
CA GLU A 124 -16.86 6.93 6.51
C GLU A 124 -15.58 7.30 7.26
N GLY A 125 -15.03 8.47 6.96
CA GLY A 125 -13.86 9.01 7.66
C GLY A 125 -12.52 8.37 7.32
N HIS A 126 -11.52 8.66 8.15
CA HIS A 126 -10.10 8.41 7.90
C HIS A 126 -9.69 6.93 8.09
N ILE A 127 -10.29 6.04 7.32
CA ILE A 127 -9.99 4.60 7.35
C ILE A 127 -8.68 4.34 6.57
N PRO A 128 -7.74 3.53 7.10
CA PRO A 128 -6.56 3.11 6.33
C PRO A 128 -6.93 2.33 5.07
N ALA A 129 -6.37 2.74 3.92
CA ALA A 129 -6.53 2.11 2.62
C ALA A 129 -6.45 0.58 2.63
N ASP A 130 -5.51 0.00 3.36
CA ASP A 130 -5.37 -1.46 3.44
C ASP A 130 -6.47 -2.16 4.25
N ASP A 131 -7.09 -1.48 5.21
CA ASP A 131 -8.28 -1.99 5.91
C ASP A 131 -9.50 -1.99 4.97
N ILE A 132 -9.63 -0.97 4.11
CA ILE A 132 -10.64 -0.95 3.04
C ILE A 132 -10.42 -2.11 2.08
N LYS A 133 -9.19 -2.36 1.64
CA LYS A 133 -8.86 -3.50 0.77
C LYS A 133 -9.27 -4.83 1.40
N ARG A 134 -8.91 -5.05 2.67
CA ARG A 134 -9.26 -6.27 3.43
C ARG A 134 -10.78 -6.45 3.51
N PHE A 135 -11.50 -5.38 3.86
CA PHE A 135 -12.96 -5.40 3.98
C PHE A 135 -13.65 -5.69 2.64
N VAL A 136 -13.28 -4.99 1.57
CA VAL A 136 -13.89 -5.22 0.25
C VAL A 136 -13.55 -6.60 -0.29
N ALA A 137 -12.34 -7.11 -0.06
CA ALA A 137 -11.92 -8.43 -0.52
C ALA A 137 -12.71 -9.56 0.17
N SER A 138 -13.09 -9.40 1.43
CA SER A 138 -13.86 -10.42 2.16
C SER A 138 -15.36 -10.43 1.83
N LYS A 139 -15.85 -9.43 1.08
CA LYS A 139 -17.25 -9.28 0.66
C LYS A 139 -18.26 -9.52 1.80
N PRO A 140 -18.12 -8.82 2.94
CA PRO A 140 -18.95 -9.07 4.10
C PRO A 140 -20.40 -8.65 3.84
N ASN A 141 -21.34 -9.28 4.56
CA ASN A 141 -22.72 -8.81 4.64
C ASN A 141 -22.82 -7.64 5.63
N GLN A 142 -22.27 -6.50 5.23
CA GLN A 142 -22.24 -5.24 5.98
C GLN A 142 -22.54 -4.09 5.01
N ALA A 143 -22.95 -2.94 5.53
CA ALA A 143 -23.16 -1.73 4.74
C ALA A 143 -21.84 -0.94 4.56
N GLY A 144 -20.95 -0.96 5.54
CA GLY A 144 -19.74 -0.17 5.47
C GLY A 144 -18.78 -0.28 6.64
N LEU A 145 -17.72 0.53 6.55
CA LEU A 145 -16.78 0.82 7.64
C LEU A 145 -16.82 2.30 8.00
N ALA A 146 -16.48 2.63 9.24
CA ALA A 146 -16.33 3.98 9.72
C ALA A 146 -15.14 4.12 10.68
N VAL A 147 -14.41 5.23 10.56
CA VAL A 147 -13.60 5.82 11.65
C VAL A 147 -14.32 7.10 12.10
N PRO A 148 -15.06 7.06 13.22
CA PRO A 148 -15.86 8.20 13.68
C PRO A 148 -15.00 9.40 14.07
N ALA A 149 -15.60 10.59 13.98
CA ALA A 149 -14.93 11.88 14.26
C ALA A 149 -13.68 12.08 13.38
N MET A 150 -12.56 12.54 13.94
CA MET A 150 -11.29 12.76 13.21
C MET A 150 -10.09 12.51 14.13
N PRO A 151 -9.77 11.26 14.49
CA PRO A 151 -8.68 10.97 15.40
C PRO A 151 -7.32 11.36 14.79
N LEU A 152 -6.52 12.10 15.55
CA LEU A 152 -5.15 12.46 15.14
C LEU A 152 -4.32 11.20 14.92
N GLY A 153 -3.48 11.21 13.89
CA GLY A 153 -2.65 10.08 13.51
C GLY A 153 -3.27 9.14 12.47
N THR A 154 -4.59 9.19 12.23
CA THR A 154 -5.22 8.48 11.11
C THR A 154 -4.73 9.02 9.76
N PRO A 155 -4.84 8.29 8.63
CA PRO A 155 -4.32 8.76 7.35
C PRO A 155 -4.98 10.06 6.91
N GLY A 156 -4.20 11.10 6.61
CA GLY A 156 -4.67 12.45 6.34
C GLY A 156 -4.91 13.32 7.58
N MET A 157 -4.75 12.75 8.78
CA MET A 157 -4.80 13.43 10.08
C MET A 157 -3.48 13.29 10.85
N GLU A 158 -2.37 13.00 10.17
CA GLU A 158 -1.05 12.89 10.79
C GLU A 158 -0.63 14.24 11.42
N ALA A 159 -0.15 14.19 12.66
CA ALA A 159 0.27 15.35 13.42
C ALA A 159 1.63 15.08 14.09
N GLY A 160 2.65 14.85 13.26
CA GLY A 160 3.99 14.47 13.74
C GLY A 160 3.97 13.15 14.51
N THR A 161 4.42 13.16 15.75
CA THR A 161 4.44 11.98 16.63
C THR A 161 3.14 11.79 17.41
N THR A 162 2.22 12.76 17.38
CA THR A 162 0.95 12.68 18.10
C THR A 162 -0.04 11.76 17.38
N LYS A 163 -0.50 10.74 18.10
CA LYS A 163 -1.46 9.75 17.61
C LYS A 163 -2.51 9.50 18.69
N GLN A 164 -3.77 9.46 18.29
CA GLN A 164 -4.88 9.05 19.12
C GLN A 164 -5.22 7.58 18.83
N PRO A 165 -5.59 6.80 19.85
CA PRO A 165 -6.16 5.50 19.61
C PRO A 165 -7.48 5.64 18.88
N PHE A 166 -7.77 4.71 17.98
CA PHE A 166 -9.03 4.70 17.24
C PHE A 166 -9.47 3.28 16.92
N ALA A 167 -10.76 3.14 16.63
CA ALA A 167 -11.33 1.90 16.13
C ALA A 167 -11.96 2.14 14.77
N ILE A 168 -11.88 1.12 13.94
CA ILE A 168 -12.67 1.00 12.72
C ILE A 168 -13.91 0.20 13.10
N ALA A 169 -15.08 0.80 12.96
CA ALA A 169 -16.36 0.15 13.14
C ALA A 169 -16.88 -0.37 11.80
N SER A 170 -17.42 -1.58 11.75
CA SER A 170 -18.31 -2.01 10.66
C SER A 170 -19.76 -1.78 11.08
N PHE A 171 -20.61 -1.47 10.11
CA PHE A 171 -22.05 -1.34 10.35
C PHE A 171 -22.86 -1.99 9.22
N ASN A 172 -24.05 -2.50 9.56
CA ASN A 172 -25.02 -3.03 8.59
C ASN A 172 -26.16 -2.03 8.31
N LYS A 173 -27.13 -2.43 7.48
CA LYS A 173 -28.24 -1.56 7.06
C LYS A 173 -29.25 -1.32 8.18
N GLU A 174 -29.24 -2.19 9.18
CA GLU A 174 -30.09 -2.17 10.36
C GLU A 174 -29.50 -1.29 11.47
N GLY A 175 -28.29 -0.74 11.28
CA GLY A 175 -27.58 0.09 12.25
C GLY A 175 -26.86 -0.69 13.34
N GLU A 176 -26.72 -2.02 13.21
CA GLU A 176 -25.87 -2.83 14.08
C GLU A 176 -24.40 -2.46 13.84
N ILE A 177 -23.66 -2.22 14.92
CA ILE A 177 -22.27 -1.79 14.88
C ILE A 177 -21.38 -2.85 15.52
N LYS A 178 -20.27 -3.18 14.87
CA LYS A 178 -19.24 -4.07 15.39
C LYS A 178 -17.86 -3.45 15.22
N ILE A 179 -16.94 -3.74 16.12
CA ILE A 179 -15.55 -3.34 15.93
C ILE A 179 -14.92 -4.27 14.89
N PHE A 180 -14.42 -3.68 13.81
CA PHE A 180 -13.67 -4.38 12.77
C PHE A 180 -12.19 -4.49 13.15
N LYS A 181 -11.62 -3.41 13.68
CA LYS A 181 -10.21 -3.35 14.08
C LYS A 181 -9.97 -2.20 15.05
N GLU A 182 -9.02 -2.37 15.97
CA GLU A 182 -8.55 -1.31 16.86
C GLU A 182 -7.08 -0.99 16.63
N TYR A 183 -6.74 0.28 16.87
CA TYR A 183 -5.40 0.82 16.81
C TYR A 183 -5.12 1.55 18.11
N GLN A 184 -4.43 0.90 19.04
CA GLN A 184 -4.01 1.49 20.30
C GLN A 184 -2.62 2.13 20.18
N THR A 185 -1.74 1.48 19.40
CA THR A 185 -0.41 1.97 19.03
C THR A 185 -0.12 1.58 17.58
N TYR A 186 0.50 2.51 16.85
CA TYR A 186 0.83 2.41 15.42
C TYR A 186 1.80 3.55 15.08
#